data_AF-A0A2W5AM00-F1
#
_entry.id   AF-A0A2W5AM00-F1
#
_cell.length_a   1.000
_cell.length_b   1.000
_cell.length_c   1.000
_cell.angle_alpha   90.00
_cell.angle_beta   90.00
_cell.angle_gamma   90.00
#
_symmetry.space_group_name_H-M   'P 1'
#
loop_
_entity.id
_entity.type
_entity.pdbx_description
1 polymer ?
#
loop_
_entity_poly.entity_id
_entity_poly.type
_entity_poly.pdbx_seq_one_letter_code
_entity_poly.pdbx_strand_id
1 'polypeptide(L)'
;MVGSRELIEFCELPSTMDVDVRTGHRRDTDCEGRAVFDRQTVGGKKVRYSLSALWDESLPLLFGIGLNPSKADEQEGDITVNRVIRAVQRDNEFGGLFWVNSAAQMETDSGRWTSDGRPDGPLNIEQLRRVFERLHPEEKERDVLLAWGDNGPSVRRWLPNTQRDARVRLLTLGITGKGRPWHPQRLPGELRIRPLEVSTG
;
A
#
# COMPACT_ATOMS: atom_id res chain seq x y z
N MET A 1 -14.80 -17.16 6.04
CA MET A 1 -14.04 -15.89 6.16
C MET A 1 -12.60 -16.22 5.83
N VAL A 2 -12.06 -15.66 4.74
CA VAL A 2 -10.66 -15.88 4.36
C VAL A 2 -9.76 -15.24 5.42
N GLY A 3 -8.81 -15.99 5.96
CA GLY A 3 -7.88 -15.51 7.00
C GLY A 3 -6.91 -14.44 6.47
N SER A 4 -6.32 -13.62 7.33
CA SER A 4 -5.39 -12.55 6.92
C SER A 4 -4.19 -13.08 6.13
N ARG A 5 -3.66 -14.26 6.48
CA ARG A 5 -2.59 -14.95 5.73
C ARG A 5 -3.05 -15.38 4.33
N GLU A 6 -4.18 -16.07 4.24
CA GLU A 6 -4.76 -16.50 2.97
C GLU A 6 -5.04 -15.30 2.05
N LEU A 7 -5.48 -14.17 2.61
CA LEU A 7 -5.71 -12.95 1.86
C LEU A 7 -4.41 -12.33 1.33
N ILE A 8 -3.34 -12.33 2.13
CA ILE A 8 -2.01 -11.90 1.68
C ILE A 8 -1.56 -12.78 0.50
N GLU A 9 -1.58 -14.11 0.66
CA GLU A 9 -1.15 -15.05 -0.38
C GLU A 9 -2.00 -14.90 -1.65
N PHE A 10 -3.31 -14.72 -1.49
CA PHE A 10 -4.23 -14.47 -2.59
C PHE A 10 -3.95 -13.15 -3.30
N CYS A 11 -3.63 -12.07 -2.58
CA CYS A 11 -3.28 -10.77 -3.19
C CYS A 11 -1.92 -10.78 -3.91
N GLU A 12 -1.02 -11.68 -3.54
CA GLU A 12 0.36 -11.72 -4.05
C GLU A 12 0.55 -12.51 -5.35
N LEU A 13 -0.39 -13.39 -5.72
CA LEU A 13 -0.23 -14.29 -6.86
C LEU A 13 -1.25 -14.03 -7.98
N PRO A 14 -1.02 -13.11 -8.92
CA PRO A 14 -1.62 -13.25 -10.25
C PRO A 14 -1.01 -14.47 -10.91
N SER A 15 -1.85 -15.43 -11.30
CA SER A 15 -1.47 -16.66 -12.01
C SER A 15 -0.70 -16.43 -13.33
N THR A 16 -0.48 -15.17 -13.72
CA THR A 16 0.16 -14.75 -14.97
C THR A 16 1.43 -13.90 -14.76
N MET A 17 1.84 -13.58 -13.53
CA MET A 17 3.03 -12.76 -13.26
C MET A 17 4.22 -13.61 -12.77
N ASP A 18 5.37 -13.43 -13.42
CA ASP A 18 6.64 -14.02 -12.97
C ASP A 18 7.23 -13.15 -11.86
N VAL A 19 7.11 -13.61 -10.62
CA VAL A 19 7.46 -12.86 -9.41
C VAL A 19 8.62 -13.49 -8.63
N ASP A 20 9.40 -12.65 -7.94
CA ASP A 20 10.35 -13.04 -6.91
C ASP A 20 9.73 -12.72 -5.54
N VAL A 21 9.49 -13.74 -4.72
CA VAL A 21 8.87 -13.57 -3.41
C VAL A 21 9.88 -13.82 -2.32
N ARG A 22 10.00 -12.85 -1.42
CA ARG A 22 10.95 -12.89 -0.31
C ARG A 22 10.21 -12.78 1.01
N THR A 23 10.55 -13.64 1.96
CA THR A 23 10.01 -13.65 3.31
C THR A 23 11.12 -13.42 4.32
N GLY A 24 10.76 -12.82 5.45
CA GLY A 24 11.70 -12.55 6.54
C GLY A 24 10.98 -12.09 7.79
N HIS A 25 11.71 -11.98 8.89
CA HIS A 25 11.17 -11.41 10.12
C HIS A 25 11.64 -9.95 10.27
N ARG A 26 10.70 -9.02 10.44
CA ARG A 26 10.99 -7.60 10.61
C ARG A 26 11.38 -7.30 12.06
N ARG A 27 12.67 -7.26 12.34
CA ARG A 27 13.21 -7.01 13.68
C ARG A 27 12.68 -5.73 14.34
N ASP A 28 12.46 -4.67 13.56
CA ASP A 28 12.05 -3.34 14.06
C ASP A 28 10.60 -3.24 14.51
N THR A 29 9.75 -4.17 14.08
CA THR A 29 8.30 -4.18 14.30
C THR A 29 7.79 -5.52 14.82
N ASP A 30 8.69 -6.48 15.03
CA ASP A 30 8.41 -7.83 15.53
C ASP A 30 7.23 -8.50 14.81
N CYS A 31 7.36 -8.67 13.49
CA CYS A 31 6.31 -9.28 12.69
C CYS A 31 6.88 -10.08 11.52
N GLU A 32 6.09 -11.02 11.00
CA GLU A 32 6.41 -11.70 9.74
C GLU A 32 6.28 -10.69 8.60
N GLY A 33 7.31 -10.60 7.76
CA GLY A 33 7.36 -9.71 6.61
C GLY A 33 7.49 -10.49 5.31
N ARG A 34 6.84 -10.00 4.26
CA ARG A 34 6.98 -10.54 2.91
C ARG A 34 7.01 -9.41 1.89
N ALA A 35 7.80 -9.60 0.85
CA ALA A 35 7.95 -8.66 -0.26
C ALA A 35 7.85 -9.41 -1.58
N VAL A 36 7.01 -8.91 -2.47
CA VAL A 36 6.84 -9.47 -3.82
C VAL A 36 7.43 -8.51 -4.82
N PHE A 37 8.33 -9.00 -5.66
CA PHE A 37 8.99 -8.25 -6.70
C PHE A 37 8.63 -8.80 -8.08
N ASP A 38 8.52 -7.92 -9.06
CA ASP A 38 8.55 -8.31 -10.46
C ASP A 38 9.95 -8.77 -10.83
N ARG A 39 10.02 -9.87 -11.59
CA ARG A 39 11.28 -10.28 -12.21
C ARG A 39 11.65 -9.38 -13.38
N GLN A 40 10.67 -8.77 -14.04
CA GLN A 40 10.90 -7.73 -15.02
C GLN A 40 11.32 -6.42 -14.33
N THR A 41 12.10 -5.62 -15.05
CA THR A 41 12.52 -4.30 -14.56
C THR A 41 11.84 -3.21 -15.38
N VAL A 42 11.46 -2.12 -14.72
CA VAL A 42 10.95 -0.91 -15.38
C VAL A 42 12.05 0.14 -15.32
N GLY A 43 12.54 0.57 -16.48
CA GLY A 43 13.66 1.51 -16.56
C GLY A 43 14.95 0.96 -15.92
N GLY A 44 15.18 -0.36 -15.97
CA GLY A 44 16.34 -1.02 -15.35
C GLY A 44 16.29 -1.11 -13.83
N LYS A 45 15.15 -0.79 -13.20
CA LYS A 45 14.94 -0.91 -11.76
C LYS A 45 13.99 -2.06 -11.44
N LYS A 46 14.26 -2.75 -10.33
CA LYS A 46 13.31 -3.72 -9.76
C LYS A 46 11.99 -3.02 -9.45
N VAL A 47 10.90 -3.74 -9.63
CA VAL A 47 9.55 -3.30 -9.26
C VAL A 47 9.13 -4.12 -8.07
N ARG A 48 8.83 -3.49 -6.93
CA ARG A 48 8.20 -4.17 -5.80
C ARG A 48 6.70 -4.02 -5.89
N TYR A 49 6.01 -5.14 -6.06
CA TYR A 49 4.56 -5.23 -6.15
C TYR A 49 3.89 -4.92 -4.83
N SER A 50 4.30 -5.63 -3.79
CA SER A 50 3.69 -5.52 -2.48
C SER A 50 4.71 -5.73 -1.38
N LEU A 51 4.33 -5.27 -0.20
CA LEU A 51 5.00 -5.51 1.04
C LEU A 51 3.93 -5.85 2.07
N SER A 52 4.00 -7.02 2.68
CA SER A 52 3.08 -7.41 3.74
C SER A 52 3.81 -7.58 5.07
N ALA A 53 3.07 -7.34 6.14
CA ALA A 53 3.49 -7.52 7.51
C ALA A 53 2.33 -8.14 8.30
N LEU A 54 2.57 -9.22 9.04
CA LEU A 54 1.56 -9.96 9.77
C LEU A 54 2.05 -10.23 11.20
N TRP A 55 1.23 -9.88 12.19
CA TRP A 55 1.54 -10.06 13.62
C TRP A 55 0.40 -10.72 14.41
N ASP A 56 -0.84 -10.61 13.95
CA ASP A 56 -1.99 -11.30 14.55
C ASP A 56 -2.98 -11.77 13.46
N GLU A 57 -3.08 -13.07 13.22
CA GLU A 57 -3.97 -13.60 12.18
C GLU A 57 -5.45 -13.56 12.54
N SER A 58 -5.78 -13.34 13.82
CA SER A 58 -7.16 -13.26 14.30
C SER A 58 -7.81 -11.90 14.04
N LEU A 59 -7.01 -10.87 13.74
CA LEU A 59 -7.43 -9.51 13.48
C LEU A 59 -7.45 -9.19 11.97
N PRO A 60 -8.25 -8.19 11.53
CA PRO A 60 -8.35 -7.84 10.11
C PRO A 60 -7.04 -7.28 9.57
N LEU A 61 -6.89 -7.37 8.25
CA LEU A 61 -5.75 -6.83 7.50
C LEU A 61 -6.05 -5.38 7.06
N LEU A 62 -5.16 -4.44 7.38
CA LEU A 62 -5.21 -3.09 6.82
C LEU A 62 -4.55 -3.07 5.45
N PHE A 63 -5.21 -2.50 4.45
CA PHE A 63 -4.60 -2.25 3.15
C PHE A 63 -3.99 -0.85 3.14
N GLY A 64 -2.81 -0.70 2.55
CA GLY A 64 -2.12 0.58 2.45
C GLY A 64 -1.67 0.86 1.02
N ILE A 65 -1.85 2.10 0.58
CA ILE A 65 -1.41 2.57 -0.74
C ILE A 65 -0.46 3.74 -0.53
N GLY A 66 0.83 3.50 -0.76
CA GLY A 66 1.90 4.49 -0.62
C GLY A 66 2.62 4.78 -1.93
N LEU A 67 3.50 5.79 -1.94
CA LEU A 67 4.40 5.97 -3.07
C LEU A 67 5.55 4.95 -2.96
N ASN A 68 6.08 4.50 -4.10
CA ASN A 68 7.16 3.53 -4.11
C ASN A 68 8.45 4.14 -3.51
N PRO A 69 9.01 3.53 -2.46
CA PRO A 69 10.28 3.97 -1.90
C PRO A 69 11.46 3.36 -2.69
N SER A 70 12.54 4.12 -2.83
CA SER A 70 13.66 3.72 -3.70
C SER A 70 14.58 2.61 -3.17
N LYS A 71 14.38 2.07 -1.96
CA LYS A 71 15.40 1.23 -1.30
C LYS A 71 14.93 0.05 -0.43
N ALA A 72 13.66 -0.15 -0.15
CA ALA A 72 13.29 -1.10 0.89
C ALA A 72 13.18 -2.56 0.41
N ASP A 73 13.75 -3.47 1.22
CA ASP A 73 13.64 -4.92 1.11
C ASP A 73 12.81 -5.51 2.26
N GLU A 74 12.74 -6.84 2.33
CA GLU A 74 11.97 -7.59 3.34
C GLU A 74 12.62 -7.63 4.74
N GLN A 75 13.93 -7.33 4.87
CA GLN A 75 14.70 -7.53 6.10
C GLN A 75 15.07 -6.23 6.82
N GLU A 76 15.55 -5.22 6.10
CA GLU A 76 15.85 -3.90 6.65
C GLU A 76 14.60 -3.03 6.76
N GLY A 77 13.54 -3.40 6.05
CA GLY A 77 12.21 -2.78 6.15
C GLY A 77 12.18 -1.38 5.57
N ASP A 78 10.99 -0.93 5.16
CA ASP A 78 10.84 0.44 4.68
C ASP A 78 10.59 1.38 5.86
N ILE A 79 11.37 2.45 6.02
CA ILE A 79 11.15 3.44 7.09
C ILE A 79 9.70 3.96 7.08
N THR A 80 9.12 4.14 5.89
CA THR A 80 7.71 4.55 5.71
C THR A 80 6.77 3.47 6.22
N VAL A 81 6.98 2.21 5.81
CA VAL A 81 6.08 1.11 6.16
C VAL A 81 6.24 0.73 7.63
N ASN A 82 7.45 0.71 8.17
CA ASN A 82 7.70 0.46 9.60
C ASN A 82 7.00 1.52 10.47
N ARG A 83 6.99 2.79 10.04
CA ARG A 83 6.22 3.85 10.73
C ARG A 83 4.71 3.59 10.69
N VAL A 84 4.19 3.09 9.58
CA VAL A 84 2.78 2.70 9.47
C VAL A 84 2.48 1.50 10.33
N ILE A 85 3.27 0.41 10.25
CA ILE A 85 3.09 -0.79 11.08
C ILE A 85 3.02 -0.43 12.56
N ARG A 86 3.95 0.41 13.06
CA ARG A 86 3.93 0.87 14.46
C ARG A 86 2.64 1.61 14.83
N ALA A 87 2.14 2.45 13.92
CA ALA A 87 0.89 3.17 14.15
C ALA A 87 -0.32 2.23 14.19
N VAL A 88 -0.34 1.23 13.31
CA VAL A 88 -1.40 0.22 13.21
C VAL A 88 -1.39 -0.71 14.42
N GLN A 89 -0.23 -1.23 14.80
CA GLN A 89 -0.06 -2.09 15.99
C GLN A 89 -0.51 -1.38 17.27
N ARG A 90 -0.24 -0.07 17.41
CA ARG A 90 -0.66 0.70 18.58
C ARG A 90 -2.17 0.74 18.75
N ASP A 91 -2.91 0.84 17.64
CA ASP A 91 -4.36 1.05 17.68
C ASP A 91 -5.11 -0.29 17.90
N ASN A 92 -4.43 -1.45 17.81
CA ASN A 92 -4.95 -2.81 18.05
C ASN A 92 -6.20 -3.21 17.24
N GLU A 93 -6.51 -2.45 16.17
CA GLU A 93 -7.66 -2.73 15.30
C GLU A 93 -7.32 -3.74 14.19
N PHE A 94 -6.03 -3.90 13.87
CA PHE A 94 -5.57 -4.73 12.76
C PHE A 94 -4.45 -5.67 13.18
N GLY A 95 -4.40 -6.81 12.49
CA GLY A 95 -3.44 -7.88 12.70
C GLY A 95 -2.34 -7.97 11.66
N GLY A 96 -2.46 -7.14 10.62
CA GLY A 96 -1.45 -7.05 9.58
C GLY A 96 -1.63 -5.82 8.71
N LEU A 97 -0.64 -5.59 7.85
CA LEU A 97 -0.62 -4.56 6.83
C LEU A 97 -0.30 -5.21 5.48
N PHE A 98 -1.12 -4.93 4.47
CA PHE A 98 -0.81 -5.22 3.07
C PHE A 98 -0.59 -3.91 2.33
N TRP A 99 0.66 -3.63 1.98
CA TRP A 99 1.09 -2.38 1.39
C TRP A 99 1.36 -2.56 -0.10
N VAL A 100 0.70 -1.74 -0.92
CA VAL A 100 0.96 -1.65 -2.35
C VAL A 100 1.47 -0.26 -2.70
N ASN A 101 2.30 -0.25 -3.73
CA ASN A 101 2.89 0.97 -4.23
C ASN A 101 1.98 1.56 -5.31
N SER A 102 1.74 2.86 -5.21
CA SER A 102 1.05 3.67 -6.20
C SER A 102 1.97 4.05 -7.36
N ALA A 103 3.14 3.43 -7.54
CA ALA A 103 4.06 3.65 -8.66
C ALA A 103 4.84 2.37 -8.92
N ALA A 104 5.00 1.97 -10.17
CA ALA A 104 5.72 0.74 -10.50
C ALA A 104 7.25 0.92 -10.36
N GLN A 105 7.78 2.09 -10.74
CA GLN A 105 9.23 2.31 -10.72
C GLN A 105 9.71 2.70 -9.30
N MET A 106 10.69 1.97 -8.78
CA MET A 106 11.41 2.32 -7.55
C MET A 106 12.39 3.48 -7.81
N GLU A 107 11.90 4.71 -7.79
CA GLU A 107 12.70 5.90 -8.06
C GLU A 107 12.24 7.08 -7.22
N THR A 108 13.17 7.69 -6.49
CA THR A 108 12.92 8.85 -5.60
C THR A 108 12.87 10.16 -6.37
N ASP A 109 13.58 10.25 -7.49
CA ASP A 109 13.57 11.40 -8.38
C ASP A 109 12.44 11.26 -9.41
N SER A 110 11.34 11.99 -9.18
CA SER A 110 10.20 11.98 -10.10
C SER A 110 10.55 12.46 -11.51
N GLY A 111 11.67 13.18 -11.70
CA GLY A 111 12.17 13.57 -13.01
C GLY A 111 12.73 12.39 -13.83
N ARG A 112 13.01 11.25 -13.20
CA ARG A 112 13.52 10.02 -13.84
C ARG A 112 12.45 8.94 -14.05
N TRP A 113 11.19 9.26 -13.78
CA TRP A 113 10.09 8.32 -14.00
C TRP A 113 9.82 8.11 -15.49
N THR A 114 9.68 6.85 -15.89
CA THR A 114 9.15 6.50 -17.20
C THR A 114 7.63 6.74 -17.24
N SER A 115 7.06 6.76 -18.44
CA SER A 115 5.60 6.84 -18.63
C SER A 115 4.84 5.73 -17.93
N ASP A 116 5.44 4.53 -17.87
CA ASP A 116 4.84 3.33 -17.28
C ASP A 116 5.14 3.20 -15.78
N GLY A 117 6.22 3.84 -15.33
CA GLY A 117 6.72 3.78 -13.97
C GLY A 117 6.10 4.77 -12.99
N ARG A 118 5.44 5.82 -13.51
CA ARG A 118 4.90 6.93 -12.71
C ARG A 118 3.58 6.57 -11.99
N PRO A 119 3.17 7.35 -10.97
CA PRO A 119 2.03 6.99 -10.15
C PRO A 119 0.65 6.93 -10.82
N ASP A 120 0.47 7.61 -11.94
CA ASP A 120 -0.73 7.54 -12.77
C ASP A 120 -0.47 6.78 -14.08
N GLY A 121 0.61 6.00 -14.14
CA GLY A 121 0.92 5.12 -15.24
C GLY A 121 -0.04 3.93 -15.33
N PRO A 122 -0.20 3.33 -16.52
CA PRO A 122 -1.15 2.24 -16.76
C PRO A 122 -0.87 1.02 -15.88
N LEU A 123 0.41 0.70 -15.64
CA LEU A 123 0.80 -0.41 -14.78
C LEU A 123 0.30 -0.20 -13.35
N ASN A 124 0.41 1.02 -12.82
CA ASN A 124 -0.05 1.31 -11.47
C ASN A 124 -1.58 1.25 -11.32
N ILE A 125 -2.31 1.78 -12.30
CA ILE A 125 -3.78 1.73 -12.32
C ILE A 125 -4.26 0.27 -12.32
N GLU A 126 -3.64 -0.57 -13.14
CA GLU A 126 -3.95 -2.00 -13.21
C GLU A 126 -3.63 -2.73 -11.89
N GLN A 127 -2.52 -2.41 -11.23
CA GLN A 127 -2.20 -2.98 -9.92
C GLN A 127 -3.22 -2.61 -8.86
N LEU A 128 -3.59 -1.32 -8.78
CA LEU A 128 -4.59 -0.86 -7.84
C LEU A 128 -5.94 -1.54 -8.10
N ARG A 129 -6.37 -1.63 -9.37
CA ARG A 129 -7.59 -2.34 -9.76
C ARG A 129 -7.57 -3.80 -9.28
N ARG A 130 -6.46 -4.52 -9.48
CA ARG A 130 -6.32 -5.92 -9.03
C ARG A 130 -6.40 -6.07 -7.52
N VAL A 131 -5.81 -5.15 -6.75
CA VAL A 131 -5.92 -5.16 -5.29
C VAL A 131 -7.40 -5.05 -4.91
N PHE A 132 -8.12 -4.07 -5.46
CA PHE A 132 -9.55 -3.89 -5.19
C PHE A 132 -10.41 -5.07 -5.64
N GLU A 133 -10.17 -5.64 -6.81
CA GLU A 133 -10.87 -6.85 -7.26
C GLU A 133 -10.60 -8.07 -6.39
N ARG A 134 -9.46 -8.10 -5.70
CA ARG A 134 -9.12 -9.16 -4.74
C ARG A 134 -9.57 -8.86 -3.32
N LEU A 135 -9.97 -7.63 -3.04
CA LEU A 135 -10.69 -7.25 -1.82
C LEU A 135 -12.16 -7.69 -1.84
N HIS A 136 -12.64 -8.16 -3.00
CA HIS A 136 -14.02 -8.58 -3.27
C HIS A 136 -14.46 -10.02 -2.89
N PRO A 137 -13.70 -10.91 -2.21
CA PRO A 137 -14.26 -12.18 -1.79
C PRO A 137 -15.00 -12.00 -0.46
N GLU A 138 -16.33 -12.11 -0.52
CA GLU A 138 -17.21 -12.44 0.60
C GLU A 138 -17.23 -11.43 1.79
N GLU A 139 -18.16 -10.47 1.70
CA GLU A 139 -18.93 -9.84 2.80
C GLU A 139 -18.33 -8.81 3.77
N LYS A 140 -17.02 -8.49 3.78
CA LYS A 140 -16.49 -7.50 4.74
C LYS A 140 -16.10 -6.17 4.11
N GLU A 141 -16.48 -5.08 4.80
CA GLU A 141 -15.89 -3.76 4.58
C GLU A 141 -14.37 -3.84 4.73
N ARG A 142 -13.65 -3.15 3.85
CA ARG A 142 -12.18 -3.13 3.83
C ARG A 142 -11.67 -1.74 4.11
N ASP A 143 -10.70 -1.67 5.00
CA ASP A 143 -9.99 -0.44 5.32
C ASP A 143 -8.78 -0.27 4.42
N VAL A 144 -8.69 0.89 3.77
CA VAL A 144 -7.59 1.25 2.87
C VAL A 144 -6.99 2.59 3.27
N LEU A 145 -5.77 2.57 3.80
CA LEU A 145 -4.97 3.73 4.11
C LEU A 145 -4.32 4.33 2.86
N LEU A 146 -4.61 5.60 2.57
CA LEU A 146 -3.98 6.37 1.49
C LEU A 146 -2.82 7.21 2.05
N ALA A 147 -1.61 7.07 1.48
CA ALA A 147 -0.39 7.62 2.06
C ALA A 147 0.74 7.94 1.03
N TRP A 148 0.40 8.31 -0.21
CA TRP A 148 1.38 8.49 -1.31
C TRP A 148 2.03 9.88 -1.42
N GLY A 149 1.61 10.90 -0.66
CA GLY A 149 2.26 12.20 -0.69
C GLY A 149 2.07 13.01 -1.98
N ASP A 150 2.89 14.04 -2.13
CA ASP A 150 2.68 15.07 -3.16
C ASP A 150 2.96 14.63 -4.60
N ASN A 151 3.69 13.53 -4.79
CA ASN A 151 4.01 13.05 -6.13
C ASN A 151 2.93 12.14 -6.71
N GLY A 152 1.93 11.73 -5.91
CA GLY A 152 0.80 10.96 -6.40
C GLY A 152 -0.40 11.84 -6.81
N PRO A 153 -1.47 11.20 -7.34
CA PRO A 153 -2.68 11.90 -7.75
C PRO A 153 -3.39 12.55 -6.55
N SER A 154 -4.23 13.56 -6.82
CA SER A 154 -5.18 14.03 -5.80
C SER A 154 -6.19 12.93 -5.52
N VAL A 155 -6.65 12.87 -4.27
CA VAL A 155 -7.65 11.89 -3.85
C VAL A 155 -8.92 12.06 -4.68
N ARG A 156 -9.35 13.29 -4.99
CA ARG A 156 -10.50 13.55 -5.88
C ARG A 156 -10.34 13.01 -7.30
N ARG A 157 -9.13 12.94 -7.86
CA ARG A 157 -8.90 12.32 -9.18
C ARG A 157 -8.94 10.79 -9.09
N TRP A 158 -8.66 10.26 -7.92
CA TRP A 158 -8.57 8.83 -7.66
C TRP A 158 -9.92 8.22 -7.21
N LEU A 159 -10.69 8.94 -6.38
CA LEU A 159 -11.99 8.55 -5.83
C LEU A 159 -13.07 8.15 -6.85
N PRO A 160 -13.21 8.76 -8.05
CA PRO A 160 -14.25 8.40 -9.01
C PRO A 160 -14.20 6.93 -9.42
N ASN A 161 -13.04 6.29 -9.27
CA ASN A 161 -12.84 4.87 -9.53
C ASN A 161 -13.07 3.99 -8.29
N THR A 162 -12.89 4.52 -7.06
CA THR A 162 -12.91 3.73 -5.82
C THR A 162 -14.15 3.90 -4.97
N GLN A 163 -14.84 5.05 -5.03
CA GLN A 163 -16.15 5.25 -4.36
C GLN A 163 -17.29 4.45 -5.01
N ARG A 164 -17.06 3.84 -6.17
CA ARG A 164 -18.05 2.98 -6.81
C ARG A 164 -18.31 1.70 -6.02
N ASP A 165 -17.40 1.32 -5.14
CA ASP A 165 -17.59 0.19 -4.25
C ASP A 165 -17.83 0.66 -2.80
N ALA A 166 -19.09 0.58 -2.37
CA ALA A 166 -19.52 0.95 -1.03
C ALA A 166 -18.86 0.11 0.09
N ARG A 167 -18.07 -0.91 -0.27
CA ARG A 167 -17.40 -1.82 0.67
C ARG A 167 -15.99 -1.37 1.07
N VAL A 168 -15.52 -0.23 0.56
CA VAL A 168 -14.19 0.29 0.86
C VAL A 168 -14.30 1.53 1.76
N ARG A 169 -13.82 1.41 2.99
CA ARG A 169 -13.62 2.54 3.90
C ARG A 169 -12.21 3.09 3.70
N LEU A 170 -12.12 4.35 3.28
CA LEU A 170 -10.85 5.00 3.02
C LEU A 170 -10.34 5.67 4.30
N LEU A 171 -9.08 5.41 4.63
CA LEU A 171 -8.35 5.99 5.74
C LEU A 171 -7.21 6.89 5.22
N THR A 172 -6.75 7.81 6.05
CA THR A 172 -5.66 8.73 5.72
C THR A 172 -4.89 9.16 6.97
N LEU A 173 -3.67 9.67 6.77
CA LEU A 173 -2.93 10.42 7.79
C LEU A 173 -3.31 11.91 7.79
N GLY A 174 -4.08 12.33 6.79
CA GLY A 174 -4.48 13.70 6.53
C GLY A 174 -4.24 14.07 5.07
N ILE A 175 -4.75 15.23 4.69
CA ILE A 175 -4.72 15.71 3.31
C ILE A 175 -3.92 17.02 3.23
N THR A 176 -3.07 17.15 2.20
CA THR A 176 -2.35 18.41 1.90
C THR A 176 -3.31 19.44 1.30
N GLY A 177 -2.90 20.72 1.26
CA GLY A 177 -3.70 21.77 0.59
C GLY A 177 -3.99 21.50 -0.89
N LYS A 178 -3.27 20.57 -1.53
CA LYS A 178 -3.50 20.13 -2.92
C LYS A 178 -4.44 18.92 -3.03
N GLY A 179 -5.06 18.49 -1.93
CA GLY A 179 -5.98 17.35 -1.94
C GLY A 179 -5.29 15.99 -2.05
N ARG A 180 -4.03 15.85 -1.60
CA ARG A 180 -3.26 14.61 -1.66
C ARG A 180 -3.04 14.03 -0.25
N PRO A 181 -3.00 12.70 -0.06
CA PRO A 181 -2.69 12.11 1.24
C PRO A 181 -1.28 12.46 1.70
N TRP A 182 -1.10 12.73 2.99
CA TRP A 182 0.24 12.91 3.55
C TRP A 182 1.06 11.63 3.44
N HIS A 183 2.33 11.79 3.05
CA HIS A 183 3.31 10.71 3.12
C HIS A 183 3.75 10.50 4.58
N PRO A 184 3.90 9.26 5.09
CA PRO A 184 4.24 9.00 6.49
C PRO A 184 5.53 9.68 6.96
N GLN A 185 6.55 9.77 6.09
CA GLN A 185 7.81 10.45 6.41
C GLN A 185 7.71 11.98 6.49
N ARG A 186 6.64 12.59 5.98
CA ARG A 186 6.46 14.06 6.01
C ARG A 186 5.80 14.55 7.29
N LEU A 187 5.29 13.63 8.11
CA LEU A 187 4.63 13.96 9.36
C LEU A 187 5.59 13.85 10.55
N PRO A 188 5.62 14.84 11.46
CA PRO A 188 6.37 14.73 12.70
C PRO A 188 5.67 13.77 13.66
N GLY A 189 6.46 13.16 14.55
CA GLY A 189 5.95 12.35 15.65
C GLY A 189 5.16 11.10 15.22
N GLU A 190 4.23 10.71 16.08
CA GLU A 190 3.38 9.54 15.90
C GLU A 190 2.34 9.76 14.81
N LEU A 191 2.18 8.76 13.94
CA LEU A 191 1.14 8.79 12.91
C LEU A 191 -0.22 8.52 13.54
N ARG A 192 -1.24 9.24 13.07
CA ARG A 192 -2.65 9.04 13.42
C ARG A 192 -3.42 8.71 12.15
N ILE A 193 -3.95 7.49 12.10
CA ILE A 193 -4.82 7.02 11.02
C ILE A 193 -6.24 7.47 11.35
N ARG A 194 -6.96 7.98 10.36
CA ARG A 194 -8.34 8.46 10.51
C ARG A 194 -9.14 8.23 9.24
N PRO A 195 -10.48 8.19 9.30
CA PRO A 195 -11.32 8.19 8.11
C PRO A 195 -11.00 9.37 7.19
N LEU A 196 -11.02 9.10 5.88
CA LEU A 196 -10.90 10.13 4.86
C LEU A 196 -12.20 10.94 4.80
N GLU A 197 -12.16 12.17 5.31
CA GLU A 197 -13.25 13.13 5.12
C GLU A 197 -13.12 13.79 3.75
N VAL A 198 -13.95 13.37 2.80
CA VAL A 198 -14.04 14.03 1.49
C VAL A 198 -15.08 15.14 1.62
N SER A 199 -14.64 16.39 1.72
CA SER A 199 -15.57 17.53 1.62
C SER A 199 -16.28 17.47 0.26
N THR A 200 -17.60 17.28 0.27
CA THR A 200 -18.48 17.36 -0.90
C THR A 200 -18.63 18.83 -1.32
N GLY A 201 -17.52 19.45 -1.70
CA GLY A 201 -17.48 20.71 -2.43
C GLY A 201 -17.50 20.43 -3.91
#